data_AF-A0A925BIG2-F1
#
_entry.id   AF-A0A925BIG2-F1
#
_cell.length_a   1.000
_cell.length_b   1.000
_cell.length_c   1.000
_cell.angle_alpha   90.00
_cell.angle_beta   90.00
_cell.angle_gamma   90.00
#
_symmetry.space_group_name_H-M   'P 1'
#
loop_
_entity.id
_entity.type
_entity.pdbx_description
1 polymer ?
#
loop_
_entity_poly.entity_id
_entity_poly.type
_entity_poly.pdbx_seq_one_letter_code
_entity_poly.pdbx_strand_id
1 'polypeptide(L)'
;MPPTDSDGRYEEILRRIEQRKREEQSTPIFDDLARILDNLSAFASFEDARRRVPREVLAFGPKAVRGYGPPMWVGVVVWYRPGGYYRYRTCYLLGLWALREDNRTQVIVGKKTLKYAQSVYNAESYFKQMQEGFELYYGDKGSPPPATNWLYSAEYKPLERLKLIAEIKDVLKVMGSK
;
A
#
# COMPACT_ATOMS: atom_id res chain seq x y z
N MET A 1 25.93 -40.25 -21.22
CA MET A 1 25.40 -38.98 -21.76
C MET A 1 24.43 -38.43 -20.73
N PRO A 2 24.70 -37.27 -20.10
CA PRO A 2 23.73 -36.62 -19.23
C PRO A 2 22.64 -35.94 -20.09
N PRO A 3 21.35 -36.02 -19.72
CA PRO A 3 20.28 -35.38 -20.47
C PRO A 3 20.40 -33.86 -20.35
N THR A 4 20.18 -33.17 -21.45
CA THR A 4 20.34 -31.73 -21.63
C THR A 4 19.25 -30.95 -20.90
N ASP A 5 19.69 -30.08 -19.98
CA ASP A 5 18.99 -29.00 -19.27
C ASP A 5 18.43 -27.89 -20.21
N SER A 6 18.11 -28.23 -21.47
CA SER A 6 17.66 -27.27 -22.50
C SER A 6 16.21 -26.87 -22.31
N ASP A 7 15.35 -27.82 -21.97
CA ASP A 7 13.91 -27.62 -21.91
C ASP A 7 13.53 -26.79 -20.67
N GLY A 8 14.18 -27.03 -19.54
CA GLY A 8 14.00 -26.22 -18.32
C GLY A 8 14.45 -24.77 -18.50
N ARG A 9 15.56 -24.53 -19.19
CA ARG A 9 16.00 -23.16 -19.55
C ARG A 9 15.03 -22.49 -20.51
N TYR A 10 14.48 -23.22 -21.48
CA TYR A 10 13.53 -22.68 -22.44
C TYR A 10 12.21 -22.28 -21.77
N GLU A 11 11.67 -23.13 -20.89
CA GLU A 11 10.48 -22.81 -20.09
C GLU A 11 10.71 -21.61 -19.16
N GLU A 12 11.89 -21.51 -18.54
CA GLU A 12 12.24 -20.36 -17.71
C GLU A 12 12.34 -19.06 -18.51
N ILE A 13 12.92 -19.11 -19.72
CA ILE A 13 12.99 -17.97 -20.63
C ILE A 13 11.57 -17.55 -21.05
N LEU A 14 10.70 -18.50 -21.42
CA LEU A 14 9.31 -18.20 -21.78
C LEU A 14 8.55 -17.57 -20.62
N ARG A 15 8.67 -18.11 -19.39
CA ARG A 15 8.09 -17.51 -18.19
C ARG A 15 8.57 -16.08 -17.95
N ARG A 16 9.86 -15.81 -18.13
CA ARG A 16 10.44 -14.46 -17.99
C ARG A 16 9.90 -13.49 -19.07
N ILE A 17 9.72 -13.97 -20.30
CA ILE A 17 9.15 -13.16 -21.40
C ILE A 17 7.67 -12.87 -21.12
N GLU A 18 6.88 -13.85 -20.69
CA GLU A 18 5.47 -13.64 -20.33
C GLU A 18 5.33 -12.69 -19.14
N GLN A 19 6.20 -12.81 -18.14
CA GLN A 19 6.21 -11.91 -17.00
C GLN A 19 6.53 -10.47 -17.43
N ARG A 20 7.57 -10.26 -18.26
CA ARG A 20 7.91 -8.93 -18.80
C ARG A 20 6.78 -8.35 -19.63
N LYS A 21 6.15 -9.14 -20.49
CA LYS A 21 4.98 -8.69 -21.28
C LYS A 21 3.83 -8.25 -20.39
N ARG A 22 3.53 -8.99 -19.31
CA ARG A 22 2.50 -8.61 -18.34
C ARG A 22 2.87 -7.33 -17.60
N GLU A 23 4.14 -7.16 -17.21
CA GLU A 23 4.64 -5.95 -16.55
C GLU A 23 4.56 -4.73 -17.48
N GLU A 24 4.99 -4.87 -18.73
CA GLU A 24 4.93 -3.81 -19.76
C GLU A 24 3.47 -3.41 -20.07
N GLN A 25 2.56 -4.38 -20.21
CA GLN A 25 1.14 -4.11 -20.46
C GLN A 25 0.43 -3.47 -19.26
N SER A 26 0.87 -3.76 -18.04
CA SER A 26 0.27 -3.23 -16.82
C SER A 26 0.81 -1.84 -16.45
N THR A 27 1.96 -1.43 -16.99
CA THR A 27 2.63 -0.16 -16.67
C THR A 27 1.74 1.07 -16.92
N PRO A 28 1.07 1.21 -18.09
CA PRO A 28 0.14 2.33 -18.32
C PRO A 28 -1.01 2.39 -17.31
N ILE A 29 -1.50 1.23 -16.86
CA ILE A 29 -2.59 1.17 -15.89
C ILE A 29 -2.11 1.67 -14.52
N PHE A 30 -0.89 1.30 -14.11
CA PHE A 30 -0.31 1.80 -12.87
C PHE A 30 -0.05 3.32 -12.92
N ASP A 31 0.41 3.83 -14.06
CA ASP A 31 0.64 5.27 -14.24
C ASP A 31 -0.67 6.05 -14.14
N ASP A 32 -1.76 5.53 -14.73
CA ASP A 32 -3.09 6.12 -14.61
C ASP A 32 -3.59 6.11 -13.16
N LEU A 33 -3.46 4.97 -12.45
CA LEU A 33 -3.87 4.86 -11.05
C LEU A 33 -3.02 5.78 -10.14
N ALA A 34 -1.72 5.90 -10.39
CA ALA A 34 -0.84 6.82 -9.68
C ALA A 34 -1.25 8.28 -9.89
N ARG A 35 -1.53 8.66 -11.15
CA ARG A 35 -2.02 10.01 -11.50
C ARG A 35 -3.34 10.34 -10.79
N ILE A 36 -4.22 9.35 -10.60
CA ILE A 36 -5.46 9.52 -9.83
C ILE A 36 -5.15 9.87 -8.37
N LEU A 37 -4.20 9.19 -7.73
CA LEU A 37 -3.79 9.50 -6.36
C LEU A 37 -3.12 10.88 -6.25
N ASP A 38 -2.31 11.27 -7.23
CA ASP A 38 -1.72 12.60 -7.31
C ASP A 38 -2.80 13.69 -7.44
N ASN A 39 -3.79 13.47 -8.32
CA ASN A 39 -4.95 14.34 -8.48
C ASN A 39 -5.79 14.48 -7.21
N LEU A 40 -5.75 13.48 -6.32
CA LEU A 40 -6.40 13.49 -5.01
C LEU A 40 -5.48 14.00 -3.88
N SER A 41 -4.29 14.51 -4.21
CA SER A 41 -3.31 15.01 -3.23
C SER A 41 -3.02 13.99 -2.13
N ALA A 42 -2.90 12.72 -2.49
CA ALA A 42 -2.78 11.60 -1.55
C ALA A 42 -1.58 11.77 -0.60
N PHE A 43 -0.39 12.04 -1.15
CA PHE A 43 0.83 12.23 -0.38
C PHE A 43 0.72 13.37 0.64
N ALA A 44 0.28 14.55 0.20
CA ALA A 44 0.14 15.71 1.09
C ALA A 44 -0.86 15.43 2.22
N SER A 45 -2.00 14.83 1.89
CA SER A 45 -3.05 14.53 2.88
C SER A 45 -2.59 13.52 3.93
N PHE A 46 -1.83 12.50 3.53
CA PHE A 46 -1.29 11.49 4.44
C PHE A 46 -0.09 11.99 5.24
N GLU A 47 0.75 12.86 4.67
CA GLU A 47 1.82 13.52 5.40
C GLU A 47 1.26 14.43 6.50
N ASP A 48 0.21 15.20 6.20
CA ASP A 48 -0.48 16.01 7.20
C ASP A 48 -1.15 15.16 8.28
N ALA A 49 -1.72 14.00 7.92
CA ALA A 49 -2.30 13.07 8.88
C ALA A 49 -1.22 12.45 9.77
N ARG A 50 -0.06 12.06 9.20
CA ARG A 50 1.09 11.52 9.92
C ARG A 50 1.67 12.49 10.95
N ARG A 51 1.67 13.79 10.65
CA ARG A 51 2.16 14.83 11.57
C ARG A 51 1.23 15.09 12.77
N ARG A 52 -0.03 14.67 12.69
CA ARG A 52 -1.04 14.84 13.75
C ARG A 52 -1.09 13.67 14.73
N VAL A 53 -0.34 12.61 14.48
CA VAL A 53 -0.35 11.40 15.32
C VAL A 53 0.35 11.71 16.66
N PRO A 54 -0.15 11.19 17.81
CA PRO A 54 0.46 11.42 19.12
C PRO A 54 1.94 11.04 19.20
N ARG A 55 2.71 11.70 20.08
CA ARG A 55 4.17 11.48 20.23
C ARG A 55 4.52 10.06 20.66
N GLU A 56 3.58 9.37 21.32
CA GLU A 56 3.71 8.00 21.78
C GLU A 56 3.54 6.99 20.63
N VAL A 57 3.21 7.44 19.43
CA VAL A 57 3.01 6.59 18.25
C VAL A 57 4.13 6.86 17.25
N LEU A 58 4.75 5.77 16.79
CA LEU A 58 5.74 5.82 15.72
C LEU A 58 5.02 5.66 14.38
N ALA A 59 5.01 6.69 13.55
CA ALA A 59 4.37 6.70 12.25
C ALA A 59 5.40 6.95 11.12
N PHE A 60 5.28 6.19 10.04
CA PHE A 60 6.23 6.12 8.93
C PHE A 60 5.49 6.19 7.58
N GLY A 61 6.21 6.58 6.53
CA GLY A 61 5.62 6.95 5.24
C GLY A 61 5.34 8.47 5.16
N PRO A 62 4.47 8.94 4.25
CA PRO A 62 3.71 8.16 3.26
C PRO A 62 4.61 7.46 2.23
N LYS A 63 4.22 6.25 1.79
CA LYS A 63 4.93 5.47 0.78
C LYS A 63 3.97 5.04 -0.33
N ALA A 64 4.44 5.11 -1.58
CA ALA A 64 3.73 4.51 -2.71
C ALA A 64 3.91 2.99 -2.74
N VAL A 65 2.81 2.29 -2.95
CA VAL A 65 2.73 0.83 -3.05
C VAL A 65 1.87 0.45 -4.25
N ARG A 66 2.09 -0.73 -4.85
CA ARG A 66 1.30 -1.22 -5.97
C ARG A 66 1.20 -2.74 -5.96
N GLY A 67 0.14 -3.28 -6.58
CA GLY A 67 -0.06 -4.71 -6.71
C GLY A 67 -0.72 -5.10 -8.03
N TYR A 68 -0.29 -6.25 -8.57
CA TYR A 68 -0.69 -6.79 -9.87
C TYR A 68 -1.87 -7.79 -9.77
N GLY A 69 -2.46 -7.99 -8.59
CA GLY A 69 -3.61 -8.89 -8.44
C GLY A 69 -4.87 -8.30 -9.07
N PRO A 70 -5.94 -9.08 -9.33
CA PRO A 70 -7.26 -8.54 -9.64
C PRO A 70 -7.98 -8.14 -8.34
N PRO A 71 -8.45 -6.89 -8.18
CA PRO A 71 -8.23 -5.74 -9.06
C PRO A 71 -6.81 -5.16 -8.92
N MET A 72 -6.25 -4.64 -10.03
CA MET A 72 -4.94 -3.98 -9.99
C MET A 72 -5.05 -2.71 -9.14
N TRP A 73 -4.02 -2.41 -8.36
CA TRP A 73 -4.09 -1.28 -7.44
C TRP A 73 -2.77 -0.53 -7.29
N VAL A 74 -2.89 0.76 -7.01
CA VAL A 74 -1.83 1.63 -6.49
C VAL A 74 -2.34 2.25 -5.20
N GLY A 75 -1.48 2.45 -4.22
CA GLY A 75 -1.85 3.09 -2.98
C GLY A 75 -0.76 3.99 -2.42
N VAL A 76 -1.19 4.94 -1.60
CA VAL A 76 -0.33 5.74 -0.72
C VAL A 76 -0.68 5.35 0.71
N VAL A 77 0.31 4.83 1.43
CA VAL A 77 0.09 4.25 2.76
C VAL A 77 1.00 4.90 3.80
N VAL A 78 0.47 5.03 5.01
CA VAL A 78 1.19 5.34 6.24
C VAL A 78 1.02 4.16 7.17
N TRP A 79 2.11 3.72 7.78
CA TRP A 79 2.05 2.70 8.81
C TRP A 79 2.47 3.28 10.14
N TYR A 80 1.83 2.81 11.20
CA TYR A 80 2.11 3.28 12.54
C TYR A 80 1.99 2.17 13.57
N ARG A 81 2.63 2.38 14.71
CA ARG A 81 2.53 1.48 15.86
C ARG A 81 2.70 2.26 17.15
N PRO A 82 2.16 1.76 18.27
CA PRO A 82 2.51 2.29 19.58
C PRO A 82 4.03 2.21 19.81
N GLY A 83 4.59 3.28 20.36
CA GLY A 83 5.96 3.36 20.83
C GLY A 83 6.20 2.44 22.03
N GLY A 84 7.45 2.06 22.21
CA GLY A 84 7.88 1.15 23.28
C GLY A 84 8.44 -0.17 22.75
N TYR A 85 9.29 -0.77 23.58
CA TYR A 85 10.10 -1.93 23.24
C TYR A 85 9.27 -3.17 22.91
N TYR A 86 8.23 -3.46 23.68
CA TYR A 86 7.39 -4.66 23.51
C TYR A 86 6.16 -4.47 22.61
N ARG A 87 5.99 -3.30 21.99
CA ARG A 87 4.80 -2.97 21.18
C ARG A 87 5.00 -3.15 19.67
N TYR A 88 5.99 -3.94 19.26
CA TYR A 88 6.24 -4.29 17.85
C TYR A 88 5.28 -5.38 17.32
N ARG A 89 4.48 -6.01 18.18
CA ARG A 89 3.60 -7.13 17.78
C ARG A 89 2.49 -6.71 16.81
N THR A 90 2.12 -5.44 16.86
CA THR A 90 0.99 -4.89 16.12
C THR A 90 1.44 -3.63 15.38
N CYS A 91 1.21 -3.63 14.08
CA CYS A 91 1.33 -2.43 13.24
C CYS A 91 -0.02 -2.15 12.59
N TYR A 92 -0.35 -0.88 12.45
CA TYR A 92 -1.54 -0.42 11.76
C TYR A 92 -1.10 0.18 10.44
N LEU A 93 -1.81 -0.15 9.37
CA LEU A 93 -1.68 0.50 8.09
C LEU A 93 -2.93 1.33 7.84
N LEU A 94 -2.74 2.58 7.46
CA LEU A 94 -3.77 3.42 6.85
C LEU A 94 -3.33 3.70 5.42
N GLY A 95 -4.26 3.66 4.47
CA GLY A 95 -3.94 4.01 3.10
C GLY A 95 -5.10 4.61 2.35
N LEU A 96 -4.75 5.23 1.23
CA LEU A 96 -5.63 5.55 0.13
C LEU A 96 -5.20 4.69 -1.05
N TRP A 97 -6.13 3.93 -1.63
CA TRP A 97 -5.86 3.08 -2.79
C TRP A 97 -6.76 3.47 -3.95
N ALA A 98 -6.20 3.43 -5.15
CA ALA A 98 -6.94 3.45 -6.40
C ALA A 98 -6.90 2.03 -6.98
N LEU A 99 -8.07 1.44 -7.19
CA LEU A 99 -8.25 0.08 -7.71
C LEU A 99 -8.88 0.14 -9.09
N ARG A 100 -8.34 -0.63 -10.03
CA ARG A 100 -8.92 -0.83 -11.36
C ARG A 100 -9.86 -2.04 -11.32
N GLU A 101 -11.15 -1.76 -11.33
CA GLU A 101 -12.21 -2.77 -11.48
C GLU A 101 -12.84 -2.59 -12.85
N ASP A 102 -12.59 -3.54 -13.75
CA ASP A 102 -13.00 -3.46 -15.16
C ASP A 102 -12.62 -2.11 -15.80
N ASN A 103 -13.63 -1.34 -16.23
CA ASN A 103 -13.48 -0.01 -16.83
C ASN A 103 -13.64 1.15 -15.85
N ARG A 104 -13.77 0.88 -14.55
CA ARG A 104 -13.94 1.89 -13.51
C ARG A 104 -12.72 1.92 -12.59
N THR A 105 -12.48 3.09 -12.01
CA THR A 105 -11.48 3.21 -10.94
C THR A 105 -12.21 3.52 -9.65
N GLN A 106 -12.07 2.63 -8.67
CA GLN A 106 -12.55 2.86 -7.32
C GLN A 106 -11.42 3.45 -6.47
N VAL A 107 -11.75 4.40 -5.63
CA VAL A 107 -10.84 4.96 -4.64
C VAL A 107 -11.36 4.61 -3.26
N ILE A 108 -10.48 4.03 -2.44
CA ILE A 108 -10.83 3.62 -1.08
C ILE A 108 -9.85 4.21 -0.07
N VAL A 109 -10.37 4.65 1.07
CA VAL A 109 -9.57 4.88 2.28
C VAL A 109 -9.88 3.76 3.25
N GLY A 110 -8.86 3.19 3.85
CA GLY A 110 -9.06 2.05 4.75
C GLY A 110 -7.93 1.88 5.72
N LYS A 111 -8.22 1.10 6.77
CA LYS A 111 -7.23 0.73 7.79
C LYS A 111 -7.12 -0.78 7.91
N LYS A 112 -5.94 -1.27 8.28
CA LYS A 112 -5.78 -2.67 8.70
C LYS A 112 -4.79 -2.80 9.83
N THR A 113 -4.96 -3.88 10.57
CA THR A 113 -4.05 -4.31 11.61
C THR A 113 -3.22 -5.47 11.09
N LEU A 114 -1.91 -5.30 11.18
CA LEU A 114 -0.91 -6.26 10.78
C LEU A 114 -0.25 -6.86 12.02
N LYS A 115 -0.09 -8.18 12.01
CA LYS A 115 0.59 -8.91 13.08
C LYS A 115 2.03 -9.18 12.68
N TYR A 116 2.93 -9.10 13.64
CA TYR A 116 4.32 -9.49 13.43
C TYR A 116 4.40 -10.95 12.96
N ALA A 117 5.06 -11.17 11.84
CA ALA A 117 5.09 -12.45 11.13
C ALA A 117 6.44 -13.17 11.23
N GLN A 118 7.50 -12.49 11.69
CA GLN A 118 8.82 -13.08 11.83
C GLN A 118 8.94 -13.91 13.12
N SER A 119 9.73 -14.98 13.08
CA SER A 119 9.91 -15.91 14.20
C SER A 119 10.78 -15.34 15.32
N VAL A 120 11.70 -14.42 14.98
CA VAL A 120 12.66 -13.82 15.93
C VAL A 120 12.64 -12.31 15.78
N TYR A 121 12.57 -11.61 16.91
CA TYR A 121 12.65 -10.15 16.97
C TYR A 121 14.09 -9.70 17.20
N ASN A 122 14.66 -8.93 16.25
CA ASN A 122 15.92 -8.21 16.42
C ASN A 122 15.63 -6.70 16.42
N ALA A 123 15.84 -6.04 17.56
CA ALA A 123 15.50 -4.63 17.73
C ALA A 123 16.31 -3.70 16.80
N GLU A 124 17.61 -3.95 16.63
CA GLU A 124 18.51 -3.10 15.85
C GLU A 124 18.16 -3.13 14.36
N SER A 125 17.97 -4.33 13.81
CA SER A 125 17.53 -4.50 12.41
C SER A 125 16.11 -3.97 12.21
N TYR A 126 15.23 -4.17 13.19
CA TYR A 126 13.84 -3.75 13.11
C TYR A 126 13.71 -2.24 12.94
N PHE A 127 14.32 -1.42 13.80
CA PHE A 127 14.12 0.04 13.70
C PHE A 127 14.68 0.62 12.41
N LYS A 128 15.84 0.13 11.95
CA LYS A 128 16.46 0.59 10.71
C LYS A 128 15.60 0.26 9.48
N GLN A 129 15.14 -0.98 9.38
CA GLN A 129 14.40 -1.45 8.20
C GLN A 129 12.93 -1.02 8.21
N MET A 130 12.33 -0.82 9.39
CA MET A 130 10.93 -0.40 9.51
C MET A 130 10.66 1.00 8.91
N GLN A 131 11.70 1.84 8.81
CA GLN A 131 11.63 3.13 8.12
C GLN A 131 11.52 2.96 6.59
N GLU A 132 12.16 1.94 6.03
CA GLU A 132 12.17 1.65 4.60
C GLU A 132 10.93 0.86 4.17
N GLY A 133 10.43 -0.01 5.05
CA GLY A 133 9.21 -0.77 4.82
C GLY A 133 8.84 -1.69 5.97
N PHE A 134 7.54 -2.01 6.05
CA PHE A 134 6.98 -2.93 7.04
C PHE A 134 6.82 -4.36 6.51
N GLU A 135 6.95 -4.56 5.20
CA GLU A 135 6.60 -5.81 4.52
C GLU A 135 7.37 -7.01 5.06
N LEU A 136 8.66 -6.84 5.31
CA LEU A 136 9.54 -7.87 5.85
C LEU A 136 9.02 -8.41 7.19
N TYR A 137 8.51 -7.54 8.06
CA TYR A 137 8.13 -7.91 9.42
C TYR A 137 6.67 -8.33 9.57
N TYR A 138 5.81 -7.86 8.67
CA TYR A 138 4.36 -7.97 8.80
C TYR A 138 3.71 -8.76 7.65
N GLY A 139 4.50 -9.20 6.67
CA GLY A 139 4.05 -10.08 5.58
C GLY A 139 3.12 -9.42 4.57
N ASP A 140 3.07 -8.10 4.54
CA ASP A 140 2.10 -7.34 3.76
C ASP A 140 2.77 -6.22 2.94
N LYS A 141 2.41 -6.10 1.66
CA LYS A 141 3.01 -5.14 0.72
C LYS A 141 2.24 -3.81 0.59
N GLY A 142 1.43 -3.48 1.59
CA GLY A 142 0.53 -2.33 1.54
C GLY A 142 -0.73 -2.57 0.73
N SER A 143 -1.21 -3.81 0.67
CA SER A 143 -2.45 -4.14 -0.04
C SER A 143 -3.68 -3.40 0.52
N PRO A 144 -4.71 -3.17 -0.30
CA PRO A 144 -5.98 -2.64 0.20
C PRO A 144 -6.60 -3.57 1.26
N PRO A 145 -7.22 -3.04 2.31
CA PRO A 145 -7.90 -3.85 3.31
C PRO A 145 -9.21 -4.43 2.76
N PRO A 146 -9.77 -5.48 3.40
CA PRO A 146 -11.11 -5.98 3.05
C PRO A 146 -12.18 -4.90 3.26
N ALA A 147 -13.30 -5.01 2.55
CA ALA A 147 -14.39 -4.03 2.54
C ALA A 147 -14.93 -3.67 3.95
N THR A 148 -14.88 -4.62 4.88
CA THR A 148 -15.28 -4.41 6.28
C THR A 148 -14.48 -3.32 7.01
N ASN A 149 -13.28 -3.01 6.52
CA ASN A 149 -12.38 -2.05 7.13
C ASN A 149 -12.17 -0.79 6.26
N TRP A 150 -13.03 -0.60 5.26
CA TRP A 150 -13.06 0.63 4.49
C TRP A 150 -13.67 1.73 5.34
N LEU A 151 -12.96 2.86 5.40
CA LEU A 151 -13.43 4.09 6.04
C LEU A 151 -14.17 4.96 5.04
N TYR A 152 -13.83 4.82 3.77
CA TYR A 152 -14.41 5.55 2.65
C TYR A 152 -14.22 4.75 1.36
N SER A 153 -15.20 4.83 0.47
CA SER A 153 -15.11 4.28 -0.88
C SER A 153 -15.95 5.11 -1.84
N ALA A 154 -15.39 5.44 -2.99
CA ALA A 154 -16.09 6.15 -4.06
C ALA A 154 -15.51 5.76 -5.42
N GLU A 155 -16.34 5.86 -6.47
CA GLU A 155 -15.85 5.81 -7.85
C GLU A 155 -15.14 7.12 -8.18
N TYR A 156 -13.95 7.04 -8.77
CA TYR A 156 -13.20 8.22 -9.17
C TYR A 156 -13.80 8.85 -10.42
N LYS A 157 -14.24 10.11 -10.29
CA LYS A 157 -14.65 10.97 -11.40
C LYS A 157 -13.79 12.23 -11.40
N PRO A 158 -13.07 12.54 -12.49
CA PRO A 158 -12.17 13.70 -12.55
C PRO A 158 -12.82 15.05 -12.18
N LEU A 159 -14.11 15.23 -12.51
CA LEU A 159 -14.89 16.43 -12.20
C LEU A 159 -15.21 16.58 -10.71
N GLU A 160 -15.27 15.46 -9.97
CA GLU A 160 -15.60 15.43 -8.55
C GLU A 160 -14.33 15.46 -7.66
N ARG A 161 -13.13 15.60 -8.25
CA ARG A 161 -11.86 15.46 -7.52
C ARG A 161 -11.75 16.33 -6.26
N LEU A 162 -12.23 17.58 -6.31
CA LEU A 162 -12.14 18.50 -5.17
C LEU A 162 -13.05 18.07 -4.02
N LYS A 163 -14.22 17.51 -4.35
CA LYS A 163 -15.14 16.91 -3.38
C LYS A 163 -14.50 15.68 -2.74
N LEU A 164 -13.93 14.79 -3.55
CA LEU A 164 -13.23 13.59 -3.06
C LEU A 164 -12.06 13.96 -2.12
N ILE A 165 -11.26 14.98 -2.46
CA ILE A 165 -10.17 15.48 -1.59
C ILE A 165 -10.71 15.94 -0.24
N ALA A 166 -11.80 16.71 -0.24
CA ALA A 166 -12.40 17.21 1.00
C ALA A 166 -12.91 16.06 1.89
N GLU A 167 -13.60 15.09 1.30
CA GLU A 167 -14.11 13.90 2.00
C GLU A 167 -12.97 13.04 2.56
N ILE A 168 -11.93 12.77 1.77
CA ILE A 168 -10.73 12.03 2.22
C ILE A 168 -10.07 12.76 3.39
N LYS A 169 -9.87 14.08 3.28
CA LYS A 169 -9.26 14.88 4.36
C LYS A 169 -10.09 14.82 5.64
N ASP A 170 -11.42 14.80 5.53
CA ASP A 170 -12.30 14.71 6.68
C ASP A 170 -12.19 13.34 7.38
N VAL A 171 -12.21 12.25 6.60
CA VAL A 171 -11.97 10.89 7.10
C VAL A 171 -10.62 10.79 7.81
N LEU A 172 -9.58 11.44 7.28
CA LEU A 172 -8.24 11.42 7.87
C LEU A 172 -8.12 12.22 9.18
N LYS A 173 -9.00 13.20 9.45
CA LYS A 173 -8.98 13.94 10.72
C LYS A 173 -9.25 13.03 11.91
N VAL A 174 -10.03 11.97 11.72
CA VAL A 174 -10.40 11.01 12.78
C VAL A 174 -9.16 10.33 13.38
N MET A 175 -8.05 10.22 12.64
CA MET A 175 -6.81 9.66 13.18
C MET A 175 -6.09 10.55 14.20
N GLY A 176 -6.35 11.86 14.20
CA GLY A 176 -5.74 12.81 15.14
C GLY A 176 -6.60 13.11 16.36
N SER A 177 -7.83 12.60 16.40
CA SER A 177 -8.76 12.80 17.51
C SER A 177 -8.61 11.67 18.52
N LYS A 178 -8.14 12.05 19.71
CA LYS A 178 -7.96 11.28 20.96
C LYS A 178 -8.65 9.93 21.07
#